data_AF-A0A8S1SCN2-F1
#
_entry.id   AF-A0A8S1SCN2-F1
#
_cell.length_a   1.000
_cell.length_b   1.000
_cell.length_c   1.000
_cell.angle_alpha   90.00
_cell.angle_beta   90.00
_cell.angle_gamma   90.00
#
_symmetry.space_group_name_H-M   'P 1'
#
loop_
_entity.id
_entity.type
_entity.pdbx_description
1 polymer ?
#
loop_
_entity_poly.entity_id
_entity_poly.type
_entity_poly.pdbx_seq_one_letter_code
_entity_poly.pdbx_strand_id
1 'polypeptide(L)'
;MKQKQGFGSSLMKMMTNTAFKLDSLLSEDIKQNELMYIFGQEIQNVDSFLQLKETFIWFSYRANIQYEGKALSDQGWGCLIRVGQMIVANSLIRDNSNLKLNDLKTKIISLFDDNEYFSTKAPFSIQQIIKKASLIYNLKIGDWYTGPKIMCLLEELFLSAKTIKQLKIINFLEQCIIEQQIDLQFKQPQLLVIHAIIGNKELDQYFVAELKKHMQVPQFAGAIVGKSKKAYFLIGYQNNQGIIMDPHYVQESNLIQLNSQLKCSPLKQFSGTIALCYYISSSQDYVQFKTALKELKGSIFSIIDETCTCFF
;
A
#
# COMPACT_ATOMS: atom_id res chain seq x y z
N MET A 1 12.03 -41.82 0.71
CA MET A 1 11.70 -41.20 -0.60
C MET A 1 12.24 -39.77 -0.61
N LYS A 2 13.29 -39.50 -1.41
CA LYS A 2 13.92 -38.18 -1.52
C LYS A 2 13.03 -37.19 -2.29
N GLN A 3 13.02 -35.96 -1.77
CA GLN A 3 12.45 -34.70 -2.26
C GLN A 3 12.11 -34.64 -3.76
N LYS A 4 10.82 -34.56 -4.09
CA LYS A 4 10.31 -34.01 -5.36
C LYS A 4 9.63 -32.63 -5.21
N GLN A 5 9.61 -32.04 -4.00
CA GLN A 5 8.95 -30.76 -3.74
C GLN A 5 9.80 -29.50 -4.03
N GLY A 6 11.09 -29.63 -4.36
CA GLY A 6 11.99 -28.47 -4.49
C GLY A 6 12.22 -27.93 -5.92
N PHE A 7 12.11 -28.76 -6.95
CA PHE A 7 12.51 -28.34 -8.30
C PHE A 7 11.46 -27.47 -8.99
N GLY A 8 10.17 -27.82 -8.85
CA GLY A 8 9.07 -27.07 -9.46
C GLY A 8 8.88 -25.67 -8.88
N SER A 9 9.01 -25.53 -7.55
CA SER A 9 8.91 -24.23 -6.86
C SER A 9 10.11 -23.33 -7.18
N SER A 10 11.32 -23.90 -7.22
CA SER A 10 12.55 -23.18 -7.60
C SER A 10 12.49 -22.69 -9.06
N LEU A 11 12.03 -23.53 -9.98
CA LEU A 11 11.87 -23.15 -11.39
C LEU A 11 10.80 -22.07 -11.58
N MET A 12 9.65 -22.19 -10.90
CA MET A 12 8.56 -21.20 -10.98
C MET A 12 9.00 -19.84 -10.40
N LYS A 13 9.76 -19.85 -9.32
CA LYS A 13 10.42 -18.67 -8.76
C LYS A 13 11.36 -18.04 -9.78
N MET A 14 12.24 -18.84 -10.41
CA MET A 14 13.18 -18.36 -11.41
C MET A 14 12.45 -17.72 -12.60
N MET A 15 11.43 -18.39 -13.16
CA MET A 15 10.63 -17.85 -14.26
C MET A 15 9.94 -16.54 -13.89
N THR A 16 9.36 -16.44 -12.69
CA THR A 16 8.68 -15.22 -12.24
C THR A 16 9.65 -14.08 -12.03
N ASN A 17 10.79 -14.33 -11.40
CA ASN A 17 11.81 -13.30 -11.21
C ASN A 17 12.44 -12.88 -12.54
N THR A 18 12.58 -13.78 -13.51
CA THR A 18 13.02 -13.44 -14.88
C THR A 18 11.98 -12.57 -15.58
N ALA A 19 10.70 -12.93 -15.51
CA ALA A 19 9.62 -12.14 -16.08
C ALA A 19 9.53 -10.74 -15.45
N PHE A 20 9.67 -10.66 -14.11
CA PHE A 20 9.75 -9.40 -13.38
C PHE A 20 10.92 -8.53 -13.85
N LYS A 21 12.12 -9.11 -13.96
CA LYS A 21 13.31 -8.38 -14.43
C LYS A 21 13.13 -7.89 -15.87
N LEU A 22 12.57 -8.71 -16.75
CA LEU A 22 12.29 -8.32 -18.13
C LEU A 22 11.28 -7.16 -18.18
N ASP A 23 10.20 -7.26 -17.42
CA ASP A 23 9.17 -6.22 -17.32
C ASP A 23 9.71 -4.91 -16.72
N SER A 24 10.61 -5.00 -15.76
CA SER A 24 11.34 -3.85 -15.20
C SER A 24 12.31 -3.21 -16.20
N LEU A 25 12.89 -3.97 -17.12
CA LEU A 25 13.73 -3.43 -18.19
C LEU A 25 12.91 -2.78 -19.32
N LEU A 26 11.64 -3.20 -19.47
CA LEU A 26 10.72 -2.71 -20.50
C LEU A 26 9.86 -1.54 -20.02
N SER A 27 9.76 -1.30 -18.71
CA SER A 27 9.09 -0.11 -18.20
C SER A 27 9.85 1.16 -18.56
N GLU A 28 9.12 2.21 -18.92
CA GLU A 28 9.70 3.56 -19.00
C GLU A 28 10.31 3.90 -17.63
N ASP A 29 11.61 4.16 -17.57
CA ASP A 29 12.26 4.55 -16.32
C ASP A 29 11.77 5.92 -15.86
N ILE A 30 11.72 6.11 -14.53
CA ILE A 30 11.44 7.41 -13.91
C ILE A 30 12.49 8.40 -14.40
N LYS A 31 12.06 9.44 -15.11
CA LYS A 31 12.94 10.49 -15.60
C LYS A 31 13.20 11.48 -14.45
N GLN A 32 14.31 11.31 -13.76
CA GLN A 32 14.60 12.01 -12.49
C GLN A 32 14.74 13.54 -12.62
N ASN A 33 14.86 14.07 -13.84
CA ASN A 33 14.93 15.51 -14.14
C ASN A 33 13.59 16.11 -14.60
N GLU A 34 12.52 15.31 -14.67
CA GLU A 34 11.18 15.78 -15.02
C GLU A 34 10.30 15.81 -13.77
N LEU A 35 9.37 16.78 -13.72
CA LEU A 35 8.37 16.93 -12.67
C LEU A 35 7.64 15.61 -12.41
N MET A 36 7.62 15.19 -11.15
CA MET A 36 6.82 14.07 -10.68
C MET A 36 6.20 14.40 -9.32
N TYR A 37 5.13 13.70 -8.97
CA TYR A 37 4.57 13.74 -7.62
C TYR A 37 4.70 12.38 -6.99
N ILE A 38 5.22 12.31 -5.76
CA ILE A 38 5.31 11.08 -4.97
C ILE A 38 4.86 11.37 -3.54
N PHE A 39 3.88 10.60 -3.04
CA PHE A 39 3.28 10.77 -1.72
C PHE A 39 2.82 12.22 -1.43
N GLY A 40 2.20 12.86 -2.42
CA GLY A 40 1.73 14.25 -2.31
C GLY A 40 2.82 15.31 -2.43
N GLN A 41 4.10 14.91 -2.59
CA GLN A 41 5.22 15.83 -2.70
C GLN A 41 5.59 16.06 -4.15
N GLU A 42 5.78 17.33 -4.51
CA GLU A 42 6.34 17.73 -5.79
C GLU A 42 7.84 17.51 -5.81
N ILE A 43 8.33 16.73 -6.79
CA ILE A 43 9.74 16.41 -6.95
C ILE A 43 10.19 16.90 -8.33
N GLN A 44 11.18 17.80 -8.35
CA GLN A 44 11.70 18.43 -9.56
C GLN A 44 13.18 18.14 -9.83
N ASN A 45 13.89 17.52 -8.90
CA ASN A 45 15.32 17.26 -9.01
C ASN A 45 15.69 15.87 -8.48
N VAL A 46 16.82 15.37 -8.99
CA VAL A 46 17.38 14.05 -8.69
C VAL A 46 17.66 13.87 -7.20
N ASP A 47 18.23 14.87 -6.54
CA ASP A 47 18.65 14.75 -5.14
C ASP A 47 17.45 14.56 -4.21
N SER A 48 16.38 15.33 -4.43
CA SER A 48 15.12 15.21 -3.70
C SER A 48 14.46 13.85 -3.95
N PHE A 49 14.51 13.35 -5.19
CA PHE A 49 14.03 12.01 -5.53
C PHE A 49 14.83 10.92 -4.79
N LEU A 50 16.16 10.97 -4.83
CA LEU A 50 17.02 9.98 -4.17
C LEU A 50 16.83 10.01 -2.65
N GLN A 51 16.78 11.19 -2.04
CA GLN A 51 16.53 11.34 -0.60
C GLN A 51 15.17 10.76 -0.20
N LEU A 52 14.11 11.02 -0.98
CA LEU A 52 12.79 10.46 -0.72
C LEU A 52 12.79 8.94 -0.89
N LYS A 53 13.46 8.42 -1.92
CA LYS A 53 13.56 6.98 -2.20
C LYS A 53 14.20 6.19 -1.07
N GLU A 54 15.15 6.77 -0.34
CA GLU A 54 15.76 6.14 0.85
C GLU A 54 14.73 5.85 1.95
N THR A 55 13.61 6.56 1.99
CA THR A 55 12.55 6.33 3.00
C THR A 55 11.68 5.11 2.67
N PHE A 56 11.66 4.67 1.41
CA PHE A 56 10.70 3.67 0.94
C PHE A 56 10.91 2.30 1.58
N ILE A 57 9.79 1.68 1.97
CA ILE A 57 9.74 0.29 2.44
C ILE A 57 8.96 -0.53 1.41
N TRP A 58 9.64 -1.52 0.83
CA TRP A 58 9.07 -2.38 -0.21
C TRP A 58 8.87 -3.80 0.33
N PHE A 59 7.67 -4.33 0.11
CA PHE A 59 7.36 -5.75 0.35
C PHE A 59 6.96 -6.41 -0.96
N SER A 60 7.52 -7.60 -1.18
CA SER A 60 7.23 -8.41 -2.35
C SER A 60 6.89 -9.84 -1.93
N TYR A 61 6.54 -10.69 -2.88
CA TYR A 61 6.33 -12.11 -2.63
C TYR A 61 7.51 -12.75 -1.90
N ARG A 62 7.19 -13.72 -1.05
CA ARG A 62 8.11 -14.55 -0.31
C ARG A 62 7.91 -16.02 -0.67
N ALA A 63 9.02 -16.73 -0.75
CA ALA A 63 9.08 -18.18 -0.70
C ALA A 63 9.48 -18.62 0.71
N ASN A 64 9.20 -19.89 1.03
CA ASN A 64 9.58 -20.52 2.28
C ASN A 64 9.05 -19.82 3.54
N ILE A 65 7.85 -19.24 3.46
CA ILE A 65 7.11 -18.77 4.64
C ILE A 65 6.70 -20.00 5.45
N GLN A 66 7.17 -20.13 6.68
CA GLN A 66 6.75 -21.23 7.55
C GLN A 66 5.39 -20.90 8.17
N TYR A 67 4.45 -21.82 8.03
CA TYR A 67 3.10 -21.72 8.60
C TYR A 67 2.55 -23.13 8.86
N GLU A 68 2.15 -23.40 10.11
CA GLU A 68 1.58 -24.69 10.53
C GLU A 68 2.41 -25.92 10.09
N GLY A 69 3.74 -25.82 10.22
CA GLY A 69 4.68 -26.89 9.86
C GLY A 69 4.89 -27.10 8.35
N LYS A 70 4.42 -26.16 7.51
CA LYS A 70 4.59 -26.20 6.05
C LYS A 70 5.30 -24.95 5.54
N ALA A 71 6.15 -25.14 4.54
CA ALA A 71 6.72 -24.06 3.76
C ALA A 71 5.73 -23.63 2.67
N LEU A 72 5.36 -22.35 2.67
CA LEU A 72 4.45 -21.72 1.72
C LEU A 72 5.17 -20.68 0.87
N SER A 73 4.54 -20.31 -0.25
CA SER A 73 4.85 -19.08 -0.96
C SER A 73 3.58 -18.32 -1.22
N ASP A 74 3.63 -16.99 -1.09
CA ASP A 74 2.51 -16.11 -1.44
C ASP A 74 2.51 -15.66 -2.91
N GLN A 75 3.43 -16.19 -3.70
CA GLN A 75 3.48 -16.00 -5.14
C GLN A 75 2.13 -16.35 -5.79
N GLY A 76 1.60 -15.40 -6.55
CA GLY A 76 0.38 -15.59 -7.33
C GLY A 76 -0.93 -15.46 -6.55
N TRP A 77 -0.90 -15.09 -5.27
CA TRP A 77 -2.12 -14.79 -4.48
C TRP A 77 -1.94 -13.68 -3.43
N GLY A 78 -0.74 -13.46 -2.91
CA GLY A 78 -0.45 -12.51 -1.84
C GLY A 78 -0.28 -11.04 -2.26
N CYS A 79 -0.50 -10.66 -3.53
CA CYS A 79 -0.08 -9.32 -4.00
C CYS A 79 -0.79 -8.20 -3.25
N LEU A 80 -2.08 -8.35 -2.96
CA LEU A 80 -2.83 -7.37 -2.19
C LEU A 80 -2.41 -7.32 -0.72
N ILE A 81 -2.00 -8.45 -0.15
CA ILE A 81 -1.40 -8.48 1.20
C ILE A 81 -0.16 -7.59 1.21
N ARG A 82 0.75 -7.79 0.26
CA ARG A 82 2.00 -7.01 0.15
C ARG A 82 1.74 -5.53 -0.08
N VAL A 83 0.76 -5.18 -0.92
CA VAL A 83 0.34 -3.79 -1.13
C VAL A 83 -0.19 -3.16 0.17
N GLY A 84 -1.06 -3.85 0.90
CA GLY A 84 -1.56 -3.38 2.20
C GLY A 84 -0.43 -3.18 3.22
N GLN A 85 0.50 -4.13 3.31
CA GLN A 85 1.70 -4.02 4.15
C GLN A 85 2.54 -2.79 3.77
N MET A 86 2.74 -2.53 2.46
CA MET A 86 3.48 -1.36 1.98
C MET A 86 2.79 -0.04 2.32
N ILE A 87 1.46 0.04 2.16
CA ILE A 87 0.67 1.23 2.53
C ILE A 87 0.89 1.56 4.01
N VAL A 88 0.75 0.56 4.88
CA VAL A 88 0.94 0.76 6.32
C VAL A 88 2.37 1.15 6.65
N ALA A 89 3.37 0.41 6.16
CA ALA A 89 4.76 0.68 6.51
C ALA A 89 5.24 2.05 6.02
N ASN A 90 4.85 2.46 4.81
CA ASN A 90 5.16 3.80 4.28
C ASN A 90 4.26 4.89 4.88
N SER A 91 3.18 4.56 5.59
CA SER A 91 2.47 5.53 6.43
C SER A 91 3.18 5.71 7.77
N LEU A 92 3.67 4.62 8.38
CA LEU A 92 4.45 4.67 9.63
C LEU A 92 5.78 5.40 9.46
N ILE A 93 6.42 5.36 8.28
CA ILE A 93 7.68 6.08 8.05
C ILE A 93 7.50 7.60 8.07
N ARG A 94 6.28 8.10 7.85
CA ARG A 94 5.94 9.53 7.96
C ARG A 94 5.90 10.01 9.41
N ASP A 95 6.09 9.12 10.37
CA ASP A 95 6.19 9.50 11.77
C ASP A 95 7.43 10.38 12.00
N ASN A 96 7.23 11.57 12.55
CA ASN A 96 8.29 12.49 12.95
C ASN A 96 8.92 12.07 14.30
N SER A 97 9.27 10.80 14.42
CA SER A 97 10.02 10.32 15.59
C SER A 97 11.44 10.87 15.53
N ASN A 98 12.04 11.19 16.69
CA ASN A 98 13.44 11.62 16.79
C ASN A 98 14.45 10.49 16.46
N LEU A 99 13.99 9.37 15.89
CA LEU A 99 14.83 8.25 15.51
C LEU A 99 15.54 8.54 14.20
N LYS A 100 16.76 8.01 14.04
CA LYS A 100 17.43 7.98 12.74
C LYS A 100 16.60 7.15 11.77
N LEU A 101 16.55 7.55 10.50
CA LEU A 101 15.74 6.89 9.46
C LEU A 101 15.96 5.38 9.42
N ASN A 102 17.21 4.91 9.45
CA ASN A 102 17.53 3.48 9.41
C ASN A 102 17.00 2.71 10.63
N ASP A 103 17.05 3.30 11.82
CA ASP A 103 16.53 2.70 13.05
C ASP A 103 15.00 2.62 12.99
N LEU A 104 14.35 3.68 12.50
CA LEU A 104 12.90 3.73 12.30
C LEU A 104 12.46 2.68 11.26
N LYS A 105 13.12 2.63 10.09
CA LYS A 105 12.85 1.62 9.06
C LYS A 105 12.99 0.21 9.61
N THR A 106 14.07 -0.07 10.33
CA THR A 106 14.31 -1.40 10.93
C THR A 106 13.18 -1.77 11.90
N LYS A 107 12.78 -0.84 12.77
CA LYS A 107 11.65 -1.04 13.69
C LYS A 107 10.34 -1.29 12.97
N ILE A 108 10.01 -0.50 11.95
CA ILE A 108 8.79 -0.66 11.17
C ILE A 108 8.79 -2.01 10.45
N ILE A 109 9.88 -2.36 9.76
CA ILE A 109 10.00 -3.60 9.00
C ILE A 109 9.85 -4.84 9.91
N SER A 110 10.35 -4.77 11.15
CA SER A 110 10.19 -5.87 12.12
C SER A 110 8.72 -6.20 12.44
N LEU A 111 7.79 -5.27 12.20
CA LEU A 111 6.36 -5.50 12.39
C LEU A 111 5.75 -6.41 11.29
N PHE A 112 6.46 -6.61 10.18
CA PHE A 112 6.02 -7.34 8.99
C PHE A 112 6.89 -8.57 8.70
N ASP A 113 7.73 -8.99 9.64
CA ASP A 113 8.69 -10.06 9.42
C ASP A 113 8.01 -11.42 9.23
N ASP A 114 8.17 -12.01 8.05
CA ASP A 114 7.60 -13.32 7.70
C ASP A 114 8.49 -14.49 8.11
N ASN A 115 9.66 -14.24 8.70
CA ASN A 115 10.52 -15.27 9.23
C ASN A 115 9.83 -16.03 10.37
N GLU A 116 9.96 -17.36 10.41
CA GLU A 116 9.32 -18.22 11.41
C GLU A 116 9.58 -17.77 12.86
N TYR A 117 10.81 -17.33 13.16
CA TYR A 117 11.20 -16.93 14.51
C TYR A 117 10.58 -15.60 14.94
N PHE A 118 10.21 -14.75 13.99
CA PHE A 118 9.74 -13.38 14.25
C PHE A 118 8.26 -13.18 13.93
N SER A 119 7.65 -14.01 13.09
CA SER A 119 6.27 -13.85 12.59
C SER A 119 5.19 -13.93 13.68
N THR A 120 5.49 -14.60 14.80
CA THR A 120 4.63 -14.61 16.00
C THR A 120 4.66 -13.30 16.80
N LYS A 121 5.72 -12.51 16.63
CA LYS A 121 5.91 -11.19 17.26
C LYS A 121 5.63 -10.03 16.30
N ALA A 122 5.70 -10.28 15.00
CA ALA A 122 5.39 -9.34 13.93
C ALA A 122 3.87 -9.32 13.66
N PRO A 123 3.13 -8.31 14.15
CA PRO A 123 1.66 -8.30 14.10
C PRO A 123 1.10 -8.24 12.68
N PHE A 124 1.89 -7.78 11.71
CA PHE A 124 1.49 -7.61 10.31
C PHE A 124 2.21 -8.57 9.36
N SER A 125 2.88 -9.60 9.89
CA SER A 125 3.43 -10.68 9.05
C SER A 125 2.31 -11.36 8.27
N ILE A 126 2.66 -11.97 7.13
CA ILE A 126 1.67 -12.67 6.31
C ILE A 126 0.99 -13.81 7.08
N GLN A 127 1.68 -14.45 8.02
CA GLN A 127 1.12 -15.48 8.89
C GLN A 127 -0.03 -14.94 9.78
N GLN A 128 0.15 -13.76 10.38
CA GLN A 128 -0.92 -13.13 11.18
C GLN A 128 -2.11 -12.72 10.30
N ILE A 129 -1.83 -12.22 9.10
CA ILE A 129 -2.88 -11.84 8.13
C ILE A 129 -3.67 -13.07 7.67
N ILE A 130 -3.02 -14.19 7.34
CA ILE A 130 -3.69 -15.45 6.99
C ILE A 130 -4.58 -15.92 8.15
N LYS A 131 -4.02 -15.95 9.38
CA LYS A 131 -4.75 -16.39 10.57
C LYS A 131 -6.01 -15.54 10.81
N LYS A 132 -5.88 -14.22 10.77
CA LYS A 132 -7.01 -13.29 10.98
C LYS A 132 -8.01 -13.36 9.82
N ALA A 133 -7.55 -13.51 8.58
CA ALA A 133 -8.41 -13.66 7.40
C ALA A 133 -9.25 -14.94 7.43
N SER A 134 -8.67 -16.06 7.87
CA SER A 134 -9.41 -17.30 8.07
C SER A 134 -10.49 -17.15 9.14
N LEU A 135 -10.21 -16.41 10.22
CA LEU A 135 -11.17 -16.20 11.31
C LEU A 135 -12.34 -15.28 10.92
N ILE A 136 -12.07 -14.15 10.26
CA ILE A 136 -13.11 -13.14 9.96
C ILE A 136 -13.86 -13.47 8.68
N TYR A 137 -13.16 -13.92 7.63
CA TYR A 137 -13.72 -14.05 6.29
C TYR A 137 -13.75 -15.49 5.77
N ASN A 138 -13.33 -16.47 6.58
CA ASN A 138 -13.20 -17.88 6.18
C ASN A 138 -12.34 -18.06 4.92
N LEU A 139 -11.34 -17.19 4.73
CA LEU A 139 -10.39 -17.30 3.61
C LEU A 139 -9.37 -18.41 3.88
N LYS A 140 -9.09 -19.19 2.85
CA LYS A 140 -8.07 -20.22 2.84
C LYS A 140 -6.77 -19.67 2.25
N ILE A 141 -5.66 -20.34 2.55
CA ILE A 141 -4.36 -20.04 1.93
C ILE A 141 -4.50 -20.16 0.41
N GLY A 142 -4.09 -19.13 -0.32
CA GLY A 142 -4.24 -19.05 -1.78
C GLY A 142 -5.48 -18.30 -2.26
N ASP A 143 -6.44 -18.00 -1.37
CA ASP A 143 -7.62 -17.22 -1.75
C ASP A 143 -7.26 -15.77 -2.06
N TRP A 144 -8.09 -15.17 -2.92
CA TRP A 144 -7.93 -13.78 -3.34
C TRP A 144 -8.45 -12.80 -2.28
N TYR A 145 -7.60 -11.83 -1.94
CA TYR A 145 -7.98 -10.69 -1.13
C TYR A 145 -8.60 -9.60 -2.01
N THR A 146 -9.38 -8.70 -1.40
CA THR A 146 -9.83 -7.45 -2.01
C THR A 146 -9.25 -6.27 -1.24
N GLY A 147 -9.22 -5.08 -1.84
CA GLY A 147 -8.81 -3.84 -1.16
C GLY A 147 -9.49 -3.66 0.21
N PRO A 148 -10.83 -3.73 0.29
CA PRO A 148 -11.54 -3.69 1.57
C PRO A 148 -11.09 -4.76 2.56
N LYS A 149 -10.99 -6.04 2.13
CA LYS A 149 -10.64 -7.12 3.04
C LYS A 149 -9.25 -6.95 3.65
N ILE A 150 -8.24 -6.60 2.85
CA ILE A 150 -6.89 -6.44 3.39
C ILE A 150 -6.79 -5.24 4.33
N MET A 151 -7.41 -4.11 4.00
CA MET A 151 -7.32 -2.91 4.82
C MET A 151 -8.13 -3.01 6.11
N CYS A 152 -9.28 -3.70 6.10
CA CYS A 152 -10.01 -4.03 7.33
C CYS A 152 -9.24 -5.04 8.22
N LEU A 153 -8.56 -6.03 7.63
CA LEU A 153 -7.70 -6.94 8.39
C LEU A 153 -6.53 -6.21 9.06
N LEU A 154 -5.91 -5.27 8.35
CA LEU A 154 -4.81 -4.48 8.91
C LEU A 154 -5.29 -3.56 10.03
N GLU A 155 -6.44 -2.91 9.87
CA GLU A 155 -7.10 -2.14 10.93
C GLU A 155 -7.31 -3.00 12.20
N GLU A 156 -7.92 -4.17 12.03
CA GLU A 156 -8.14 -5.13 13.11
C GLU A 156 -6.85 -5.61 13.80
N LEU A 157 -5.80 -5.89 13.01
CA LEU A 157 -4.50 -6.28 13.55
C LEU A 157 -3.87 -5.13 14.35
N PHE A 158 -3.98 -3.88 13.88
CA PHE A 158 -3.51 -2.70 14.61
C PHE A 158 -4.20 -2.54 15.96
N LEU A 159 -5.53 -2.71 16.00
CA LEU A 159 -6.29 -2.61 17.25
C LEU A 159 -5.85 -3.67 18.27
N SER A 160 -5.48 -4.86 17.80
CA SER A 160 -5.00 -5.95 18.66
C SER A 160 -3.54 -5.84 19.09
N ALA A 161 -2.73 -5.02 18.39
CA ALA A 161 -1.29 -4.97 18.58
C ALA A 161 -0.85 -3.77 19.42
N LYS A 162 0.04 -4.00 20.41
CA LYS A 162 0.75 -2.93 21.11
C LYS A 162 2.01 -2.57 20.33
N THR A 163 1.87 -1.73 19.30
CA THR A 163 2.96 -1.32 18.40
C THR A 163 3.59 0.02 18.78
N ILE A 164 4.67 0.39 18.08
CA ILE A 164 5.36 1.67 18.19
C ILE A 164 4.45 2.75 17.58
N LYS A 165 3.76 3.53 18.43
CA LYS A 165 2.80 4.59 18.08
C LYS A 165 1.58 4.05 17.31
N GLN A 166 0.41 4.10 17.92
CA GLN A 166 -0.81 3.52 17.34
C GLN A 166 -1.30 4.36 16.15
N LEU A 167 -0.91 4.04 14.92
CA LEU A 167 -1.61 4.51 13.73
C LEU A 167 -3.05 3.99 13.78
N LYS A 168 -4.05 4.88 13.67
CA LYS A 168 -5.45 4.48 13.48
C LYS A 168 -5.73 4.32 11.99
N ILE A 169 -6.21 3.17 11.54
CA ILE A 169 -6.70 3.01 10.17
C ILE A 169 -8.22 3.22 10.21
N ILE A 170 -8.77 3.94 9.23
CA ILE A 170 -10.22 4.14 9.09
C ILE A 170 -10.61 3.80 7.66
N ASN A 171 -11.42 2.77 7.49
CA ASN A 171 -11.90 2.29 6.19
C ASN A 171 -13.25 2.91 5.82
N PHE A 172 -13.29 3.63 4.71
CA PHE A 172 -14.48 4.17 4.09
C PHE A 172 -14.85 3.34 2.85
N LEU A 173 -15.90 2.52 2.95
CA LEU A 173 -16.27 1.55 1.92
C LEU A 173 -17.18 2.13 0.83
N GLU A 174 -17.78 3.30 1.05
CA GLU A 174 -18.88 3.86 0.24
C GLU A 174 -18.50 5.10 -0.56
N GLN A 175 -17.22 5.28 -0.94
CA GLN A 175 -16.74 6.47 -1.67
C GLN A 175 -17.09 7.81 -1.00
N CYS A 176 -17.24 7.80 0.33
CA CYS A 176 -17.51 8.98 1.12
C CYS A 176 -16.76 8.91 2.45
N ILE A 177 -16.24 10.04 2.90
CA ILE A 177 -15.67 10.20 4.23
C ILE A 177 -16.79 10.66 5.15
N ILE A 178 -17.04 9.90 6.22
CA ILE A 178 -17.94 10.27 7.31
C ILE A 178 -17.09 10.92 8.41
N GLU A 179 -17.16 12.24 8.54
CA GLU A 179 -16.24 13.01 9.39
C GLU A 179 -16.30 12.59 10.88
N GLN A 180 -17.46 12.13 11.35
CA GLN A 180 -17.68 11.65 12.73
C GLN A 180 -16.79 10.44 13.09
N GLN A 181 -16.33 9.67 12.10
CA GLN A 181 -15.46 8.53 12.32
C GLN A 181 -14.00 8.95 12.58
N ILE A 182 -13.64 10.19 12.22
CA ILE A 182 -12.31 10.75 12.36
C ILE A 182 -12.16 11.36 13.76
N ASP A 183 -11.09 11.01 14.46
CA ASP A 183 -10.72 11.70 15.71
C ASP A 183 -10.15 13.09 15.37
N LEU A 184 -10.96 14.13 15.43
CA LEU A 184 -10.51 15.50 15.14
C LEU A 184 -9.53 16.07 16.18
N GLN A 185 -9.34 15.39 17.32
CA GLN A 185 -8.29 15.74 18.29
C GLN A 185 -6.93 15.15 17.90
N PHE A 186 -6.90 14.18 16.97
CA PHE A 186 -5.69 13.51 16.48
C PHE A 186 -4.74 13.10 17.62
N LYS A 187 -5.26 12.39 18.63
CA LYS A 187 -4.40 11.84 19.73
C LYS A 187 -3.32 10.91 19.19
N GLN A 188 -3.57 10.35 18.01
CA GLN A 188 -2.62 9.61 17.21
C GLN A 188 -2.86 9.85 15.71
N PRO A 189 -1.86 9.60 14.85
CA PRO A 189 -2.05 9.73 13.40
C PRO A 189 -3.14 8.79 12.87
N GLN A 190 -3.84 9.21 11.83
CA GLN A 190 -4.92 8.46 11.20
C GLN A 190 -4.62 8.25 9.71
N LEU A 191 -4.75 7.01 9.24
CA LEU A 191 -4.71 6.63 7.84
C LEU A 191 -6.15 6.43 7.34
N LEU A 192 -6.64 7.39 6.57
CA LEU A 192 -7.94 7.32 5.93
C LEU A 192 -7.81 6.48 4.66
N VAL A 193 -8.64 5.45 4.51
CA VAL A 193 -8.64 4.54 3.36
C VAL A 193 -9.99 4.62 2.67
N ILE A 194 -10.04 5.19 1.47
CA ILE A 194 -11.28 5.38 0.72
C ILE A 194 -11.31 4.40 -0.44
N HIS A 195 -12.22 3.42 -0.37
CA HIS A 195 -12.41 2.44 -1.44
C HIS A 195 -13.33 3.03 -2.51
N ALA A 196 -12.90 2.97 -3.77
CA ALA A 196 -13.62 3.60 -4.87
C ALA A 196 -13.64 2.76 -6.15
N ILE A 197 -14.68 3.01 -6.95
CA ILE A 197 -14.88 2.47 -8.29
C ILE A 197 -14.95 3.67 -9.24
N ILE A 198 -13.85 3.91 -9.94
CA ILE A 198 -13.62 5.05 -10.85
C ILE A 198 -13.48 4.59 -12.31
N GLY A 199 -14.10 3.47 -12.66
CA GLY A 199 -13.99 2.87 -13.98
C GLY A 199 -14.27 1.37 -13.95
N ASN A 200 -13.94 0.68 -15.04
CA ASN A 200 -14.13 -0.78 -15.15
C ASN A 200 -12.79 -1.48 -15.37
N LYS A 201 -12.51 -1.96 -16.58
CA LYS A 201 -11.24 -2.65 -16.90
C LYS A 201 -10.06 -1.70 -17.02
N GLU A 202 -10.32 -0.47 -17.43
CA GLU A 202 -9.35 0.61 -17.68
C GLU A 202 -9.94 1.93 -17.20
N LEU A 203 -9.07 2.91 -16.95
CA LEU A 203 -9.46 4.28 -16.60
C LEU A 203 -9.57 5.14 -17.87
N ASP A 204 -10.62 5.94 -17.95
CA ASP A 204 -10.73 6.98 -18.96
C ASP A 204 -9.85 8.20 -18.61
N GLN A 205 -9.77 9.16 -19.54
CA GLN A 205 -8.95 10.36 -19.37
C GLN A 205 -9.42 11.23 -18.19
N TYR A 206 -10.72 11.24 -17.89
CA TYR A 206 -11.28 12.01 -16.80
C TYR A 206 -10.77 11.48 -15.46
N PHE A 207 -10.89 10.18 -15.22
CA PHE A 207 -10.42 9.56 -13.98
C PHE A 207 -8.90 9.51 -13.86
N VAL A 208 -8.16 9.43 -14.98
CA VAL A 208 -6.70 9.64 -14.96
C VAL A 208 -6.36 11.04 -14.46
N ALA A 209 -7.08 12.07 -14.93
CA ALA A 209 -6.86 13.45 -14.49
C ALA A 209 -7.22 13.63 -13.00
N GLU A 210 -8.35 13.09 -12.55
CA GLU A 210 -8.75 13.16 -11.13
C GLU A 210 -7.77 12.43 -10.22
N LEU A 211 -7.33 11.22 -10.59
CA LEU A 211 -6.35 10.46 -9.82
C LEU A 211 -5.03 11.23 -9.68
N LYS A 212 -4.57 11.91 -10.74
CA LYS A 212 -3.38 12.78 -10.67
C LYS A 212 -3.56 13.92 -9.67
N LYS A 213 -4.71 14.57 -9.63
CA LYS A 213 -4.99 15.63 -8.65
C LYS A 213 -4.97 15.10 -7.22
N HIS A 214 -5.56 13.93 -6.97
CA HIS A 214 -5.50 13.27 -5.66
C HIS A 214 -4.07 12.93 -5.24
N MET A 215 -3.20 12.51 -6.18
CA MET A 215 -1.77 12.25 -5.91
C MET A 215 -0.95 13.52 -5.61
N GLN A 216 -1.47 14.72 -5.87
CA GLN A 216 -0.84 16.00 -5.52
C GLN A 216 -1.24 16.49 -4.12
N VAL A 217 -2.23 15.87 -3.48
CA VAL A 217 -2.66 16.26 -2.11
C VAL A 217 -1.55 15.90 -1.11
N PRO A 218 -1.05 16.82 -0.26
CA PRO A 218 0.08 16.56 0.65
C PRO A 218 -0.10 15.38 1.61
N GLN A 219 -1.35 15.06 1.93
CA GLN A 219 -1.70 13.95 2.81
C GLN A 219 -1.71 12.60 2.07
N PHE A 220 -1.64 12.57 0.73
CA PHE A 220 -1.66 11.35 -0.07
C PHE A 220 -0.60 10.35 0.40
N ALA A 221 -1.04 9.17 0.82
CA ALA A 221 -0.23 8.07 1.34
C ALA A 221 -0.15 6.89 0.37
N GLY A 222 -0.53 7.12 -0.89
CA GLY A 222 -0.55 6.13 -1.95
C GLY A 222 -1.94 5.52 -2.18
N ALA A 223 -2.00 4.52 -3.05
CA ALA A 223 -3.24 3.84 -3.40
C ALA A 223 -3.04 2.36 -3.76
N ILE A 224 -4.06 1.56 -3.49
CA ILE A 224 -4.19 0.22 -4.06
C ILE A 224 -4.72 0.37 -5.48
N VAL A 225 -3.98 -0.11 -6.47
CA VAL A 225 -4.41 -0.16 -7.88
C VAL A 225 -4.06 -1.49 -8.53
N GLY A 226 -4.45 -1.67 -9.79
CA GLY A 226 -4.10 -2.83 -10.60
C GLY A 226 -5.34 -3.61 -11.02
N LYS A 227 -5.18 -4.90 -11.29
CA LYS A 227 -6.26 -5.82 -11.68
C LYS A 227 -6.19 -7.09 -10.87
N SER A 228 -7.19 -7.97 -11.02
CA SER A 228 -7.14 -9.30 -10.40
C SER A 228 -5.79 -9.97 -10.66
N LYS A 229 -5.16 -10.49 -9.61
CA LYS A 229 -3.83 -11.12 -9.64
C LYS A 229 -2.62 -10.23 -9.94
N LYS A 230 -2.83 -8.94 -10.15
CA LYS A 230 -1.78 -7.96 -10.38
C LYS A 230 -2.11 -6.65 -9.67
N ALA A 231 -1.90 -6.63 -8.36
CA ALA A 231 -2.08 -5.44 -7.53
C ALA A 231 -0.74 -4.71 -7.35
N TYR A 232 -0.82 -3.38 -7.32
CA TYR A 232 0.33 -2.51 -7.19
C TYR A 232 0.07 -1.46 -6.12
N PHE A 233 1.14 -1.01 -5.47
CA PHE A 233 1.08 0.15 -4.60
C PHE A 233 1.44 1.39 -5.43
N LEU A 234 0.45 2.19 -5.79
CA LEU A 234 0.64 3.45 -6.50
C LEU A 234 1.06 4.53 -5.51
N ILE A 235 2.24 5.09 -5.70
CA ILE A 235 2.82 6.08 -4.79
C ILE A 235 2.82 7.49 -5.38
N GLY A 236 2.55 7.62 -6.67
CA GLY A 236 2.71 8.88 -7.37
C GLY A 236 2.56 8.76 -8.88
N TYR A 237 2.94 9.81 -9.60
CA TYR A 237 2.94 9.80 -11.06
C TYR A 237 4.02 10.71 -11.64
N GLN A 238 4.39 10.41 -12.88
CA GLN A 238 5.15 11.28 -13.78
C GLN A 238 4.45 11.27 -15.14
N ASN A 239 4.16 12.46 -15.69
CA ASN A 239 3.37 12.58 -16.93
C ASN A 239 2.02 11.84 -16.83
N ASN A 240 1.78 10.80 -17.64
CA ASN A 240 0.59 9.92 -17.56
C ASN A 240 0.94 8.51 -17.07
N GLN A 241 2.12 8.35 -16.49
CA GLN A 241 2.62 7.12 -15.89
C GLN A 241 2.44 7.16 -14.38
N GLY A 242 1.81 6.13 -13.81
CA GLY A 242 1.79 5.91 -12.37
C GLY A 242 3.12 5.33 -11.92
N ILE A 243 3.71 5.91 -10.87
CA ILE A 243 4.90 5.38 -10.20
C ILE A 243 4.43 4.38 -9.15
N ILE A 244 4.82 3.11 -9.30
CA ILE A 244 4.33 1.99 -8.51
C ILE A 244 5.47 1.23 -7.82
N MET A 245 5.19 0.70 -6.64
CA MET A 245 5.96 -0.39 -6.05
C MET A 245 5.31 -1.72 -6.40
N ASP A 246 6.08 -2.60 -7.06
CA ASP A 246 5.59 -3.86 -7.60
C ASP A 246 5.91 -5.04 -6.67
N PRO A 247 4.91 -5.74 -6.10
CA PRO A 247 5.17 -6.86 -5.19
C PRO A 247 5.52 -8.19 -5.90
N HIS A 248 5.48 -8.26 -7.24
CA HIS A 248 5.56 -9.52 -8.00
C HIS A 248 7.00 -10.06 -8.18
N TYR A 249 7.87 -9.77 -7.23
CA TYR A 249 9.22 -10.34 -7.14
C TYR A 249 9.28 -11.32 -5.97
N VAL A 250 9.79 -12.53 -6.19
CA VAL A 250 9.85 -13.57 -5.16
C VAL A 250 11.22 -13.54 -4.46
N GLN A 251 11.20 -13.15 -3.19
CA GLN A 251 12.32 -13.18 -2.25
C GLN A 251 12.23 -14.39 -1.32
N GLU A 252 13.29 -14.71 -0.58
CA GLU A 252 13.19 -15.67 0.53
C GLU A 252 12.58 -15.00 1.77
N SER A 253 11.82 -15.75 2.58
CA SER A 253 11.20 -15.26 3.82
C SER A 253 12.24 -14.78 4.85
N ASN A 254 13.44 -15.34 4.84
CA ASN A 254 14.54 -14.98 5.75
C ASN A 254 15.45 -13.86 5.23
N LEU A 255 15.22 -13.33 4.02
CA LEU A 255 16.07 -12.31 3.41
C LEU A 255 15.28 -11.04 3.17
N ILE A 256 15.55 -9.97 3.92
CA ILE A 256 14.90 -8.69 3.67
C ILE A 256 15.76 -7.89 2.68
N GLN A 257 15.44 -7.95 1.38
CA GLN A 257 16.02 -7.02 0.42
C GLN A 257 15.29 -5.67 0.51
N LEU A 258 16.03 -4.63 0.89
CA LEU A 258 15.47 -3.31 1.23
C LEU A 258 15.35 -2.35 0.05
N ASN A 259 16.00 -2.66 -1.07
CA ASN A 259 16.05 -1.74 -2.22
C ASN A 259 14.68 -1.72 -2.91
N SER A 260 13.99 -0.59 -2.81
CA SER A 260 12.72 -0.35 -3.46
C SER A 260 12.85 -0.47 -4.98
N GLN A 261 12.07 -1.39 -5.56
CA GLN A 261 11.93 -1.54 -7.01
C GLN A 261 10.73 -0.70 -7.43
N LEU A 262 11.01 0.44 -8.06
CA LEU A 262 9.99 1.33 -8.62
C LEU A 262 9.80 0.99 -10.09
N LYS A 263 8.56 1.05 -10.54
CA LYS A 263 8.18 0.86 -11.93
C LYS A 263 7.21 1.98 -12.35
N CYS A 264 7.24 2.36 -13.61
CA CYS A 264 6.19 3.18 -14.21
C CYS A 264 5.24 2.34 -15.06
N SER A 265 3.94 2.63 -14.95
CA SER A 265 2.90 1.99 -15.75
C SER A 265 1.84 3.02 -16.15
N PRO A 266 1.29 2.97 -17.37
CA PRO A 266 0.31 3.97 -17.81
C PRO A 266 -0.92 3.95 -16.90
N LEU A 267 -1.31 5.11 -16.36
CA LEU A 267 -2.45 5.21 -15.43
C LEU A 267 -3.74 4.63 -16.01
N LYS A 268 -3.95 4.81 -17.32
CA LYS A 268 -5.12 4.29 -18.06
C LYS A 268 -5.28 2.77 -17.98
N GLN A 269 -4.21 2.01 -17.76
CA GLN A 269 -4.24 0.54 -17.75
C GLN A 269 -4.66 -0.05 -16.39
N PHE A 270 -4.76 0.77 -15.34
CA PHE A 270 -5.26 0.30 -14.06
C PHE A 270 -6.78 0.06 -14.13
N SER A 271 -7.27 -0.93 -13.38
CA SER A 271 -8.72 -1.13 -13.27
C SER A 271 -9.35 0.00 -12.45
N GLY A 272 -10.65 0.18 -12.60
CA GLY A 272 -11.39 1.21 -11.88
C GLY A 272 -11.57 0.95 -10.39
N THR A 273 -11.27 -0.25 -9.89
CA THR A 273 -11.38 -0.55 -8.45
C THR A 273 -10.08 -0.19 -7.74
N ILE A 274 -10.13 0.86 -6.91
CA ILE A 274 -8.96 1.40 -6.20
C ILE A 274 -9.26 1.60 -4.71
N ALA A 275 -8.21 1.82 -3.93
CA ALA A 275 -8.33 2.40 -2.59
C ALA A 275 -7.33 3.55 -2.44
N LEU A 276 -7.81 4.78 -2.24
CA LEU A 276 -6.98 5.95 -1.99
C LEU A 276 -6.67 6.05 -0.50
N CYS A 277 -5.41 6.33 -0.15
CA CYS A 277 -4.98 6.43 1.23
C CYS A 277 -4.47 7.84 1.54
N TYR A 278 -4.84 8.38 2.70
CA TYR A 278 -4.37 9.67 3.19
C TYR A 278 -3.91 9.56 4.64
N TYR A 279 -2.67 9.96 4.91
CA TYR A 279 -2.11 10.00 6.26
C TYR A 279 -2.25 11.41 6.82
N ILE A 280 -2.89 11.50 7.99
CA ILE A 280 -3.25 12.75 8.64
C ILE A 280 -2.79 12.68 10.08
N SER A 281 -1.85 13.53 10.47
CA SER A 281 -1.20 13.47 11.78
C SER A 281 -1.64 14.54 12.76
N SER A 282 -2.37 15.55 12.28
CA SER A 282 -2.83 16.68 13.08
C SER A 282 -4.16 17.24 12.57
N SER A 283 -4.84 18.03 13.41
CA SER A 283 -6.03 18.78 13.00
C SER A 283 -5.73 19.78 11.88
N GLN A 284 -4.52 20.35 11.87
CA GLN A 284 -4.07 21.25 10.81
C GLN A 284 -3.90 20.51 9.47
N ASP A 285 -3.32 19.31 9.49
CA ASP A 285 -3.21 18.45 8.30
C ASP A 285 -4.61 18.14 7.74
N TYR A 286 -5.57 17.88 8.63
CA TYR A 286 -6.94 17.58 8.23
C TYR A 286 -7.64 18.78 7.60
N VAL A 287 -7.47 19.98 8.15
CA VAL A 287 -7.99 21.21 7.54
C VAL A 287 -7.37 21.43 6.16
N GLN A 288 -6.06 21.24 6.01
CA GLN A 288 -5.40 21.34 4.70
C GLN A 288 -5.93 20.30 3.71
N PHE A 289 -6.13 19.05 4.16
CA PHE A 289 -6.73 17.98 3.37
C PHE A 289 -8.13 18.36 2.88
N LYS A 290 -9.00 18.87 3.77
CA LYS A 290 -10.34 19.34 3.39
C LYS A 290 -10.30 20.48 2.38
N THR A 291 -9.41 21.44 2.57
CA THR A 291 -9.25 22.57 1.64
C THR A 291 -8.81 22.08 0.26
N ALA A 292 -7.78 21.23 0.20
CA ALA A 292 -7.28 20.66 -1.04
C ALA A 292 -8.38 19.88 -1.79
N LEU A 293 -9.19 19.08 -1.07
CA LEU A 293 -10.29 18.33 -1.68
C LEU A 293 -11.44 19.20 -2.19
N LYS A 294 -11.74 20.32 -1.52
CA LYS A 294 -12.78 21.27 -2.00
C LYS A 294 -12.39 21.91 -3.34
N GLU A 295 -11.10 22.05 -3.61
CA GLU A 295 -10.59 22.54 -4.89
C GLU A 295 -10.72 21.50 -6.02
N LEU A 296 -10.84 20.21 -5.67
CA LEU A 296 -11.10 19.12 -6.61
C LEU A 296 -12.60 19.03 -6.97
N LYS A 297 -13.07 19.92 -7.86
CA LYS A 297 -14.45 19.85 -8.38
C LYS A 297 -14.73 18.47 -8.99
N GLY A 298 -15.74 17.75 -8.48
CA GLY A 298 -16.10 16.42 -8.97
C GLY A 298 -15.16 15.29 -8.52
N SER A 299 -14.53 15.45 -7.34
CA SER A 299 -13.65 14.48 -6.68
C SER A 299 -14.14 13.03 -6.72
N ILE A 300 -13.19 12.09 -6.69
CA ILE A 300 -13.43 10.63 -6.63
C ILE A 300 -14.31 10.23 -5.44
N PHE A 301 -14.29 11.02 -4.37
CA PHE A 301 -15.10 10.81 -3.18
C PHE A 301 -15.53 12.15 -2.58
N SER A 302 -16.60 12.12 -1.77
CA SER A 302 -17.09 13.27 -1.00
C SER A 302 -16.73 13.17 0.48
N ILE A 303 -16.82 14.30 1.19
CA ILE A 303 -16.81 14.34 2.66
C ILE A 303 -18.21 14.75 3.10
N ILE A 304 -18.77 14.02 4.07
CA ILE A 304 -20.08 14.25 4.66
C ILE A 304 -19.88 14.84 6.06
N ASP A 305 -20.22 16.13 6.18
CA ASP A 305 -20.16 16.90 7.42
C ASP A 305 -21.63 17.04 7.93
N GLU A 306 -21.97 16.56 9.13
CA GLU A 306 -23.36 16.61 9.66
C GLU A 306 -23.91 18.04 9.90
N THR A 307 -23.10 19.08 9.72
CA THR A 307 -23.62 20.46 9.72
C THR A 307 -24.54 20.76 8.54
N CYS A 308 -24.62 19.87 7.55
CA CYS A 308 -25.74 19.83 6.60
C CYS A 308 -26.94 19.12 7.23
N THR A 309 -27.59 19.76 8.20
CA THR A 309 -29.00 19.52 8.46
C THR A 309 -29.78 20.01 7.24
N CYS A 310 -29.96 19.14 6.25
CA CYS A 310 -31.05 19.29 5.30
C CYS A 310 -32.34 19.16 6.12
N PHE A 311 -32.91 20.30 6.50
CA PHE A 311 -34.33 20.41 6.77
C PHE A 311 -35.06 19.87 5.54
N PHE A 312 -35.61 18.67 5.66
CA PHE A 312 -36.68 18.16 4.82
C PHE A 312 -37.88 17.88 5.72
#